data_AF-R6JT65-F1
#
_entry.id   AF-R6JT65-F1
#
_cell.length_a   1.000
_cell.length_b   1.000
_cell.length_c   1.000
_cell.angle_alpha   90.00
_cell.angle_beta   90.00
_cell.angle_gamma   90.00
#
_symmetry.space_group_name_H-M   'P 1'
#
loop_
_entity.id
_entity.type
_entity.pdbx_description
1 polymer ?
#
loop_
_entity_poly.entity_id
_entity_poly.type
_entity_poly.pdbx_seq_one_letter_code
_entity_poly.pdbx_strand_id
1 'polypeptide(L)'
;MKGTLLVKNVKHLVTCDGDDRLPDGAGVLIRDGVIGGIGQETAEDVIDASNMVIYPGLINTHHHFYQTFSRNLPRYRTKIYQSFQYIRGRAYRRAPFWRVRKNHGSHAFSQYFQTY
;
A
#
# COMPACT_ATOMS: atom_id res chain seq x y z
N MET A 1 17.38 -5.28 -11.46
CA MET A 1 18.55 -4.38 -11.33
C MET A 1 19.72 -5.28 -10.99
N LYS A 2 20.83 -5.21 -11.74
CA LYS A 2 22.06 -5.93 -11.39
C LYS A 2 22.98 -4.95 -10.65
N GLY A 3 23.64 -5.38 -9.58
CA GLY A 3 24.63 -4.57 -8.85
C GLY A 3 24.46 -4.57 -7.34
N THR A 4 25.38 -3.86 -6.67
CA THR A 4 25.39 -3.71 -5.20
C THR A 4 25.12 -2.27 -4.78
N LEU A 5 24.24 -2.10 -3.78
CA LEU A 5 23.89 -0.81 -3.19
C LEU A 5 24.05 -0.89 -1.67
N LEU A 6 24.77 0.06 -1.08
CA LEU A 6 24.88 0.23 0.36
C LEU A 6 24.18 1.51 0.81
N VAL A 7 23.22 1.38 1.73
CA VAL A 7 22.70 2.52 2.48
C VAL A 7 23.46 2.59 3.80
N LYS A 8 24.41 3.51 3.95
CA LYS A 8 25.33 3.59 5.10
C LYS A 8 24.89 4.62 6.13
N ASN A 9 25.42 4.49 7.35
CA ASN A 9 25.26 5.44 8.45
C ASN A 9 23.80 5.72 8.81
N VAL A 10 22.90 4.76 8.67
CA VAL A 10 21.47 4.95 8.95
C VAL A 10 21.29 5.42 10.39
N LYS A 11 20.65 6.57 10.59
CA LYS A 11 20.48 7.13 11.94
C LYS A 11 19.77 6.16 12.87
N HIS A 12 18.63 5.62 12.41
CA HIS A 12 17.88 4.56 13.09
C HIS A 12 17.37 3.55 12.06
N LEU A 13 17.69 2.27 12.24
CA LEU A 13 17.22 1.19 11.37
C LEU A 13 16.18 0.35 12.12
N VAL A 14 14.93 0.35 11.66
CA VAL A 14 13.91 -0.56 12.20
C VAL A 14 13.94 -1.86 11.40
N THR A 15 14.12 -2.99 12.08
CA THR A 15 14.25 -4.31 11.41
C THR A 15 12.94 -5.10 11.39
N CYS A 16 12.12 -4.98 12.44
CA CYS A 16 10.95 -5.84 12.69
C CYS A 16 11.28 -7.35 12.60
N ASP A 17 12.49 -7.74 13.00
CA ASP A 17 12.84 -9.15 13.16
C ASP A 17 12.32 -9.72 14.49
N GLY A 18 12.58 -11.01 14.74
CA GLY A 18 12.07 -11.68 15.94
C GLY A 18 12.57 -11.11 17.27
N ASP A 19 13.62 -10.28 17.23
CA ASP A 19 14.24 -9.65 18.39
C ASP A 19 13.91 -8.14 18.47
N ASP A 20 13.06 -7.63 17.58
CA ASP A 20 12.67 -6.20 17.47
C ASP A 20 13.87 -5.24 17.49
N ARG A 21 14.95 -5.59 16.79
CA ARG A 21 16.20 -4.79 16.83
C ARG A 21 16.02 -3.42 16.19
N LEU A 22 16.64 -2.41 16.83
CA LEU A 22 16.72 -1.02 16.37
C LEU A 22 18.19 -0.53 16.31
N PRO A 23 19.01 -0.98 15.34
CA PRO A 23 20.40 -0.55 15.27
C PRO A 23 20.56 0.95 14.91
N ASP A 24 21.48 1.62 15.59
CA ASP A 24 21.90 3.00 15.31
C ASP A 24 23.20 3.03 14.49
N GLY A 25 23.29 3.93 13.51
CA GLY A 25 24.49 4.09 12.67
C GLY A 25 24.80 2.90 11.76
N ALA A 26 23.87 1.98 11.57
CA ALA A 26 24.07 0.76 10.79
C ALA A 26 24.08 1.01 9.27
N GLY A 27 24.59 0.05 8.50
CA GLY A 27 24.45 0.02 7.04
C GLY A 27 23.51 -1.11 6.60
N VAL A 28 22.83 -0.94 5.47
CA VAL A 28 22.02 -1.97 4.81
C VAL A 28 22.57 -2.21 3.42
N LEU A 29 23.07 -3.43 3.19
CA LEU A 29 23.57 -3.85 1.89
C LEU A 29 22.46 -4.51 1.08
N ILE A 30 22.35 -4.13 -0.18
CA ILE A 30 21.39 -4.66 -1.15
C ILE A 30 22.18 -5.23 -2.32
N ARG A 31 21.90 -6.48 -2.69
CA ARG A 31 22.49 -7.16 -3.85
C ARG A 31 21.38 -7.61 -4.77
N ASP A 32 21.40 -7.14 -6.02
CA ASP A 32 20.41 -7.51 -7.04
C ASP A 32 18.93 -7.37 -6.60
N GLY A 33 18.65 -6.34 -5.78
CA GLY A 33 17.30 -6.06 -5.27
C GLY A 33 16.89 -6.83 -4.01
N VAL A 34 17.80 -7.62 -3.42
CA VAL A 34 17.58 -8.37 -2.17
C VAL A 34 18.50 -7.83 -1.07
N ILE A 35 18.01 -7.80 0.17
CA ILE A 35 18.85 -7.44 1.32
C ILE A 35 19.94 -8.50 1.49
N GLY A 36 21.20 -8.08 1.34
CA GLY A 36 22.39 -8.93 1.44
C GLY A 36 23.06 -8.93 2.81
N GLY A 37 22.70 -8.00 3.69
CA GLY A 37 23.23 -7.91 5.06
C GLY A 37 22.94 -6.56 5.73
N ILE A 38 23.13 -6.53 7.05
CA ILE A 38 23.10 -5.31 7.87
C ILE A 38 24.45 -5.22 8.57
N GLY A 39 25.13 -4.07 8.47
CA GLY A 39 26.45 -3.87 9.05
C GLY A 39 27.30 -2.86 8.29
N GLN A 40 28.60 -2.88 8.57
CA GLN A 40 29.59 -2.11 7.83
C GLN A 40 30.07 -2.94 6.63
N GLU A 41 29.68 -2.53 5.44
CA GLU A 41 29.94 -3.21 4.18
C GLU A 41 30.46 -2.20 3.15
N THR A 42 30.80 -2.68 1.95
CA THR A 42 31.11 -1.85 0.78
C THR A 42 30.24 -2.28 -0.41
N ALA A 43 29.95 -1.32 -1.31
CA ALA A 43 29.16 -1.54 -2.51
C ALA A 43 29.60 -0.57 -3.61
N GLU A 44 29.17 -0.84 -4.84
CA GLU A 44 29.39 0.02 -6.00
C GLU A 44 28.66 1.36 -5.84
N ASP A 45 27.37 1.29 -5.48
CA ASP A 45 26.55 2.46 -5.20
C ASP A 45 26.37 2.67 -3.69
N VAL A 46 26.46 3.92 -3.25
CA VAL A 46 26.37 4.28 -1.83
C VAL A 46 25.40 5.44 -1.61
N ILE A 47 24.47 5.25 -0.68
CA ILE A 47 23.59 6.29 -0.16
C ILE A 47 23.98 6.58 1.29
N ASP A 48 24.22 7.85 1.61
CA ASP A 48 24.46 8.27 2.99
C ASP A 48 23.13 8.62 3.69
N ALA A 49 22.79 7.84 4.71
CA ALA A 49 21.56 7.94 5.49
C ALA A 49 21.80 8.46 6.92
N SER A 50 22.89 9.20 7.16
CA SER A 50 23.28 9.78 8.47
C SER A 50 22.17 10.54 9.21
N ASN A 51 21.19 11.06 8.48
CA ASN A 51 20.06 11.81 9.04
C ASN A 51 18.69 11.20 8.72
N MET A 52 18.66 9.93 8.31
CA MET A 52 17.43 9.24 7.90
C MET A 52 17.12 8.06 8.80
N VAL A 53 15.83 7.78 8.92
CA VAL A 53 15.32 6.55 9.51
C VAL A 53 14.95 5.60 8.38
N ILE A 54 15.36 4.34 8.50
CA ILE A 54 14.90 3.27 7.59
C ILE A 54 13.89 2.41 8.32
N TYR A 55 12.80 2.12 7.64
CA TYR A 55 11.75 1.21 8.07
C TYR A 55 11.53 0.16 6.98
N PRO A 56 11.10 -1.07 7.31
CA PRO A 56 10.71 -2.04 6.30
C PRO A 56 9.62 -1.45 5.40
N GLY A 57 9.61 -1.83 4.11
CA GLY A 57 8.62 -1.30 3.17
C GLY A 57 7.18 -1.53 3.68
N LEU A 58 6.38 -0.46 3.73
CA LEU A 58 5.00 -0.57 4.21
C LEU A 58 4.16 -1.44 3.26
N ILE A 59 3.49 -2.44 3.82
CA ILE A 59 2.58 -3.32 3.08
C ILE A 59 1.17 -2.74 3.16
N ASN A 60 0.65 -2.27 2.03
CA ASN A 60 -0.75 -1.87 1.93
C ASN A 60 -1.62 -3.09 1.61
N THR A 61 -2.31 -3.62 2.62
CA THR A 61 -3.13 -4.84 2.50
C THR A 61 -4.50 -4.62 1.87
N HIS A 62 -4.94 -3.37 1.74
CA HIS A 62 -6.27 -3.06 1.20
C HIS A 62 -6.30 -1.68 0.55
N HIS A 63 -6.58 -1.64 -0.75
CA HIS A 63 -6.72 -0.38 -1.46
C HIS A 63 -7.89 -0.40 -2.44
N HIS A 64 -8.69 0.67 -2.40
CA HIS A 64 -9.69 0.93 -3.45
C HIS A 64 -9.07 1.82 -4.53
N PHE A 65 -8.20 1.23 -5.36
CA PHE A 65 -7.39 1.98 -6.33
C PHE A 65 -8.21 2.91 -7.24
N TYR A 66 -9.34 2.43 -7.75
CA TYR A 66 -10.23 3.22 -8.61
C TYR A 66 -10.84 4.46 -7.94
N GLN A 67 -10.93 4.50 -6.61
CA GLN A 67 -11.47 5.66 -5.90
C GLN A 67 -10.50 6.85 -5.89
N THR A 68 -9.23 6.64 -6.26
CA THR A 68 -8.23 7.72 -6.41
C THR A 68 -8.68 8.77 -7.42
N PHE A 69 -9.32 8.36 -8.52
CA PHE A 69 -9.81 9.27 -9.57
C PHE A 69 -10.94 10.21 -9.11
N SER A 70 -11.53 9.95 -7.96
CA SER A 70 -12.62 10.76 -7.39
C SER A 70 -12.21 11.56 -6.14
N ARG A 71 -10.92 11.59 -5.80
CA ARG A 71 -10.43 12.37 -4.64
C ARG A 71 -10.71 13.86 -4.84
N ASN A 72 -11.15 14.52 -3.77
CA ASN A 72 -11.43 15.96 -3.72
C ASN A 72 -12.48 16.49 -4.73
N LEU A 73 -13.39 15.64 -5.22
CA LEU A 73 -14.56 16.13 -5.96
C LEU A 73 -15.54 16.79 -4.98
N PRO A 74 -16.02 18.04 -5.23
CA PRO A 74 -17.06 18.66 -4.42
C PRO A 74 -18.33 17.77 -4.43
N ARG A 75 -18.94 17.55 -3.25
CA ARG A 75 -19.93 16.48 -3.00
C ARG A 75 -21.01 16.32 -4.10
N TYR A 76 -21.32 15.05 -4.38
CA TYR A 76 -22.53 14.45 -4.99
C TYR A 76 -23.05 14.90 -6.37
N ARG A 77 -22.51 15.96 -6.99
CA ARG A 77 -23.17 16.60 -8.16
C ARG A 77 -22.37 16.64 -9.46
N THR A 78 -21.23 15.97 -9.56
CA THR A 78 -20.59 15.76 -10.87
C THR A 78 -21.16 14.51 -11.53
N LYS A 79 -21.66 14.64 -12.77
CA LYS A 79 -22.14 13.52 -13.60
C LYS A 79 -21.14 12.35 -13.65
N ILE A 80 -19.85 12.66 -13.49
CA ILE A 80 -18.73 11.72 -13.41
C ILE A 80 -18.86 10.76 -12.21
N TYR A 81 -19.13 11.26 -11.00
CA TYR A 81 -19.26 10.42 -9.81
C TYR A 81 -20.47 9.48 -9.91
N GLN A 82 -21.61 10.00 -10.38
CA GLN A 82 -22.83 9.22 -10.59
C GLN A 82 -22.63 8.13 -11.67
N SER A 83 -21.95 8.47 -12.77
CA SER A 83 -21.64 7.52 -13.85
C SER A 83 -20.69 6.42 -13.38
N PHE A 84 -19.66 6.76 -12.59
CA PHE A 84 -18.74 5.78 -11.99
C PHE A 84 -19.46 4.79 -11.09
N GLN A 85 -20.33 5.28 -10.20
CA GLN A 85 -21.12 4.44 -9.30
C GLN A 85 -22.11 3.56 -10.06
N TYR A 86 -22.73 4.08 -11.12
CA TYR A 86 -23.66 3.34 -11.97
C TYR A 86 -22.99 2.19 -12.73
N ILE A 87 -21.86 2.46 -13.40
CA ILE A 87 -21.09 1.45 -14.15
C ILE A 87 -20.59 0.37 -13.18
N ARG A 88 -20.03 0.79 -12.05
CA ARG A 88 -19.56 -0.11 -10.99
C ARG A 88 -20.69 -1.03 -10.51
N GLY A 89 -21.87 -0.47 -10.22
CA GLY A 89 -23.05 -1.24 -9.81
C GLY A 89 -23.57 -2.23 -10.87
N ARG A 90 -23.48 -1.91 -12.18
CA ARG A 90 -23.83 -2.86 -13.25
C ARG A 90 -22.82 -3.99 -13.40
N ALA A 91 -21.52 -3.71 -13.27
CA ALA A 91 -20.49 -4.73 -13.32
C ALA A 91 -20.66 -5.76 -12.19
N TYR A 92 -20.88 -5.30 -10.95
CA TYR A 92 -21.08 -6.20 -9.80
C TYR A 92 -22.35 -7.04 -9.89
N ARG A 93 -23.45 -6.52 -10.46
CA ARG A 93 -24.72 -7.27 -10.64
C ARG A 93 -24.66 -8.40 -11.66
N ARG A 94 -23.68 -8.36 -12.58
CA ARG A 94 -23.50 -9.39 -13.61
C ARG A 94 -22.48 -10.47 -13.21
N ALA A 95 -21.79 -10.30 -12.09
CA ALA A 95 -20.87 -11.31 -11.58
C ALA A 95 -21.65 -12.49 -10.96
N PRO A 96 -21.39 -13.74 -11.37
CA PRO A 96 -22.16 -14.92 -10.94
C PRO A 96 -22.10 -15.18 -9.42
N PHE A 97 -21.11 -14.62 -8.72
CA PHE A 97 -20.90 -14.76 -7.28
C PHE A 97 -21.97 -14.06 -6.41
N TRP A 98 -22.64 -13.02 -6.91
CA TRP A 98 -23.59 -12.21 -6.12
C TRP A 98 -25.03 -12.76 -6.10
N ARG A 99 -25.26 -13.94 -6.68
CA ARG A 99 -26.59 -14.57 -6.71
C ARG A 99 -26.94 -15.37 -5.44
N VAL A 100 -25.98 -15.57 -4.55
CA VAL A 100 -26.16 -16.38 -3.34
C VAL A 100 -26.13 -15.50 -2.08
N ARG A 101 -27.22 -15.61 -1.30
CA ARG A 101 -27.46 -15.06 0.05
C ARG A 101 -27.87 -13.59 0.15
N LYS A 102 -29.12 -13.31 -0.21
CA LYS A 102 -30.01 -12.46 0.61
C LYS A 102 -30.87 -13.38 1.48
N ASN A 103 -30.33 -13.87 2.59
CA ASN A 103 -31.12 -14.36 3.72
C ASN A 103 -30.21 -14.32 4.94
N HIS A 104 -30.62 -13.52 5.94
CA HIS A 104 -29.93 -13.13 7.18
C HIS A 104 -29.10 -11.85 7.12
N GLY A 105 -29.75 -10.74 7.52
CA GLY A 105 -29.21 -9.92 8.61
C GLY A 105 -28.32 -8.71 8.30
N SER A 106 -28.05 -8.33 7.06
CA SER A 106 -27.22 -7.15 6.76
C SER A 106 -28.03 -5.96 6.23
N HIS A 107 -28.52 -5.13 7.15
CA HIS A 107 -29.16 -3.83 6.88
C HIS A 107 -28.18 -2.72 6.46
N ALA A 108 -26.94 -3.02 6.07
CA ALA A 108 -25.91 -1.99 5.90
C ALA A 108 -25.77 -1.39 4.49
N PHE A 109 -26.42 -1.92 3.44
CA PHE A 109 -26.18 -1.43 2.06
C PHE A 109 -27.44 -1.21 1.21
N SER A 110 -28.63 -1.34 1.78
CA SER A 110 -29.88 -1.17 1.03
C SER A 110 -30.37 0.28 0.94
N GLN A 111 -29.92 1.17 1.82
CA GLN A 111 -30.49 2.53 1.90
C GLN A 111 -29.97 3.53 0.87
N TYR A 112 -28.95 3.19 0.07
CA TYR A 112 -28.37 4.13 -0.91
C TYR A 112 -28.89 4.01 -2.35
N PHE A 113 -29.77 3.05 -2.64
CA PHE A 113 -30.16 2.74 -4.02
C PHE A 113 -31.68 2.72 -4.28
N GLN A 114 -32.50 3.24 -3.37
CA GLN A 114 -33.97 3.26 -3.51
C GLN A 114 -34.59 4.60 -3.92
N THR A 115 -33.81 5.63 -4.24
CA THR A 115 -34.34 6.91 -4.73
C THR A 115 -33.60 7.38 -5.96
N TYR A 116 -33.83 6.70 -7.09
CA TYR A 116 -33.92 7.26 -8.45
C TYR A 116 -34.78 6.33 -9.29
#